data_AF-A0A7W9NJZ6-F1
#
_entry.id   AF-A0A7W9NJZ6-F1
#
_cell.length_a   1.000
_cell.length_b   1.000
_cell.length_c   1.000
_cell.angle_alpha   90.00
_cell.angle_beta   90.00
_cell.angle_gamma   90.00
#
_symmetry.space_group_name_H-M   'P 1'
#
loop_
_entity.id
_entity.type
_entity.pdbx_description
1 polymer ?
#
loop_
_entity_poly.entity_id
_entity_poly.type
_entity_poly.pdbx_seq_one_letter_code
_entity_poly.pdbx_strand_id
1 'polypeptide(L)'
;MFWQRRARPVRVCCAAVLRVREDDRIVLVESKTRPGAFAPPGGVIRYAGPAADVLGRLGFAGDNDHHLRGSLPTRSVEGFVRWFSSGAYREDGEECLRRVLAEVLAELGVPGQNLSFDRLRTEVECSTLELRGFEFYDLVSPVRDRLLALAADPRVHTVLSASAQEVARGRVGTALVAPHAAHLLGNPVSP
;
A
#
# COMPACT_ATOMS: atom_id res chain seq x y z
N MET A 1 4.11 40.99 -18.77
CA MET A 1 3.32 40.45 -17.65
C MET A 1 3.38 38.92 -17.74
N PHE A 2 4.40 38.31 -17.11
CA PHE A 2 4.58 36.87 -17.14
C PHE A 2 3.61 36.22 -16.16
N TRP A 3 2.63 35.48 -16.68
CA TRP A 3 1.81 34.61 -15.85
C TRP A 3 2.72 33.51 -15.27
N GLN A 4 3.18 33.69 -14.03
CA GLN A 4 3.79 32.60 -13.27
C GLN A 4 2.74 31.51 -13.08
N ARG A 5 2.82 30.47 -13.92
CA ARG A 5 2.10 29.21 -13.67
C ARG A 5 2.46 28.76 -12.27
N ARG A 6 1.51 28.84 -11.33
CA ARG A 6 1.67 28.26 -9.98
C ARG A 6 2.09 26.81 -10.16
N ALA A 7 3.22 26.44 -9.56
CA ALA A 7 3.67 25.05 -9.54
C ALA A 7 2.55 24.19 -8.95
N ARG A 8 2.15 23.15 -9.69
CA ARG A 8 1.11 22.23 -9.22
C ARG A 8 1.67 21.46 -8.03
N PRO A 9 0.89 21.27 -6.95
CA PRO A 9 1.33 20.46 -5.84
C PRO A 9 1.51 19.00 -6.29
N VAL A 10 2.50 18.33 -5.72
CA VAL A 10 2.78 16.91 -5.92
C VAL A 10 1.85 16.11 -5.01
N ARG A 11 1.14 15.13 -5.57
CA ARG A 11 0.33 14.19 -4.77
C ARG A 11 1.26 13.21 -4.06
N VAL A 12 1.00 12.95 -2.80
CA VAL A 12 1.82 12.05 -1.98
C VAL A 12 0.96 10.87 -1.57
N CYS A 13 1.50 9.65 -1.66
CA CYS A 13 0.90 8.44 -1.11
C CYS A 13 1.99 7.52 -0.57
N CYS A 14 2.04 7.35 0.75
CA CYS A 14 2.94 6.39 1.40
C CYS A 14 2.13 5.24 2.00
N ALA A 15 2.46 4.00 1.64
CA ALA A 15 1.68 2.83 2.03
C ALA A 15 2.57 1.61 2.28
N ALA A 16 2.12 0.73 3.17
CA ALA A 16 2.64 -0.61 3.30
C ALA A 16 1.75 -1.58 2.49
N VAL A 17 2.37 -2.48 1.74
CA VAL A 17 1.69 -3.43 0.84
C VAL A 17 2.15 -4.84 1.17
N LEU A 18 1.19 -5.71 1.46
CA LEU A 18 1.43 -7.11 1.81
C LEU A 18 1.28 -7.99 0.58
N ARG A 19 2.26 -8.86 0.37
CA ARG A 19 2.19 -9.98 -0.55
C ARG A 19 1.86 -11.23 0.24
N VAL A 20 0.76 -11.87 -0.16
CA VAL A 20 0.38 -13.21 0.26
C VAL A 20 0.33 -14.02 -1.01
N ARG A 21 1.20 -15.02 -1.15
CA ARG A 21 1.34 -15.77 -2.40
C ARG A 21 1.49 -17.26 -2.20
N GLU A 22 1.07 -17.99 -3.21
CA GLU A 22 1.37 -19.40 -3.45
C GLU A 22 1.76 -19.52 -4.91
N ASP A 23 2.96 -20.07 -5.16
CA ASP A 23 3.58 -20.10 -6.49
C ASP A 23 3.59 -18.73 -7.19
N ASP A 24 2.93 -18.62 -8.35
CA ASP A 24 2.79 -17.42 -9.18
C ASP A 24 1.51 -16.61 -8.90
N ARG A 25 0.72 -17.02 -7.90
CA ARG A 25 -0.56 -16.41 -7.56
C ARG A 25 -0.47 -15.57 -6.30
N ILE A 26 -1.13 -14.42 -6.33
CA ILE A 26 -1.19 -13.44 -5.24
C ILE A 26 -2.62 -13.33 -4.75
N VAL A 27 -2.80 -13.33 -3.43
CA VAL A 27 -4.10 -13.07 -2.79
C VAL A 27 -4.40 -11.58 -2.86
N LEU A 28 -5.58 -11.26 -3.36
CA LEU A 28 -6.15 -9.92 -3.35
C LEU A 28 -7.44 -9.91 -2.54
N VAL A 29 -7.72 -8.79 -1.90
CA VAL A 29 -8.93 -8.53 -1.12
C VAL A 29 -9.75 -7.44 -1.77
N GLU A 30 -11.08 -7.58 -1.70
CA GLU A 30 -12.00 -6.62 -2.26
C GLU A 30 -11.94 -5.28 -1.51
N SER A 31 -12.01 -4.17 -2.26
CA SER A 31 -12.07 -2.83 -1.68
C SER A 31 -13.46 -2.53 -1.14
N LYS A 32 -13.55 -2.21 0.15
CA LYS A 32 -14.79 -1.70 0.79
C LYS A 32 -15.40 -0.51 0.08
N THR A 33 -14.54 0.37 -0.46
CA THR A 33 -14.96 1.63 -1.09
C THR A 33 -15.30 1.46 -2.57
N ARG A 34 -14.94 0.32 -3.17
CA ARG A 34 -15.11 0.03 -4.59
C ARG A 34 -15.37 -1.48 -4.78
N PRO A 35 -16.60 -1.96 -4.53
CA PRO A 35 -16.98 -3.34 -4.79
C PRO A 35 -16.63 -3.75 -6.23
N GLY A 36 -16.13 -4.97 -6.40
CA GLY A 36 -15.59 -5.49 -7.66
C GLY A 36 -14.15 -5.07 -7.97
N ALA A 37 -13.53 -4.20 -7.17
CA ALA A 37 -12.10 -3.89 -7.27
C ALA A 37 -11.30 -4.55 -6.15
N PHE A 38 -10.20 -5.18 -6.51
CA PHE A 38 -9.37 -6.00 -5.63
C PHE A 38 -7.95 -5.45 -5.58
N ALA A 39 -7.35 -5.47 -4.40
CA ALA A 39 -5.99 -5.02 -4.18
C ALA A 39 -5.28 -5.97 -3.22
N PRO A 40 -3.95 -6.02 -3.21
CA PRO A 40 -3.24 -6.71 -2.14
C PRO A 40 -3.61 -6.09 -0.79
N PRO A 41 -3.65 -6.87 0.31
CA PRO A 41 -3.83 -6.31 1.63
C PRO A 41 -2.76 -5.24 1.90
N GLY A 42 -3.16 -4.09 2.41
CA GLY A 42 -2.25 -2.98 2.59
C GLY A 42 -2.99 -1.68 2.91
N GLY A 43 -2.24 -0.66 3.29
CA GLY A 43 -2.85 0.60 3.68
C GLY A 43 -1.88 1.76 3.76
N VAL A 44 -2.45 2.95 3.89
CA VAL A 44 -1.68 4.18 4.03
C VAL A 44 -0.98 4.17 5.40
N ILE A 45 0.31 4.49 5.38
CA ILE A 45 1.14 4.67 6.57
C ILE A 45 0.66 5.92 7.31
N ARG A 46 0.53 5.84 8.63
CA ARG A 46 0.16 6.99 9.45
C ARG A 46 1.38 7.68 10.05
N TYR A 47 1.23 8.96 10.38
CA TYR A 47 2.21 9.74 11.16
C TYR A 47 1.67 10.07 12.55
N ALA A 48 2.55 10.10 13.54
CA ALA A 48 2.24 10.46 14.92
C ALA A 48 2.19 11.98 15.10
N GLY A 49 1.56 12.44 16.19
CA GLY A 49 1.41 13.86 16.53
C GLY A 49 2.68 14.71 16.36
N PRO A 50 3.87 14.29 16.85
CA PRO A 50 5.10 15.07 16.69
C PRO A 50 5.55 15.33 15.24
N ALA A 51 5.09 14.53 14.27
CA ALA A 51 5.38 14.78 12.86
C ALA A 51 4.58 15.96 12.29
N ALA A 52 3.47 16.37 12.92
CA ALA A 52 2.59 17.42 12.40
C ALA A 52 3.34 18.74 12.17
N ASP A 53 4.22 19.14 13.09
CA ASP A 53 5.01 20.37 12.95
C ASP A 53 6.07 20.28 11.84
N VAL A 54 6.65 19.09 11.65
CA VAL A 54 7.62 18.84 10.56
C VAL A 54 6.91 18.88 9.21
N LEU A 55 5.80 18.15 9.09
CA LEU A 55 4.98 18.09 7.89
C LEU A 55 4.34 19.44 7.55
N GLY A 56 3.90 20.20 8.55
CA GLY A 56 3.38 21.56 8.40
C GLY A 56 4.43 22.53 7.85
N ARG A 57 5.68 22.45 8.34
CA ARG A 57 6.81 23.25 7.79
C ARG A 57 7.14 22.87 6.34
N LEU A 58 6.96 21.61 5.98
CA LEU A 58 7.08 21.16 4.58
C LEU A 58 5.87 21.56 3.72
N GLY A 59 4.78 22.04 4.33
CA GLY A 59 3.54 22.41 3.64
C GLY A 59 2.71 21.21 3.19
N PHE A 60 2.87 20.05 3.84
CA PHE A 60 2.07 18.87 3.56
C PHE A 60 0.61 19.11 3.95
N ALA A 61 -0.32 18.82 3.03
CA ALA A 61 -1.75 18.86 3.26
C ALA A 61 -2.32 17.45 3.07
N GLY A 62 -2.60 16.76 4.17
CA GLY A 62 -3.15 15.40 4.20
C GLY A 62 -4.62 15.35 3.76
N ASP A 63 -5.01 14.24 3.14
CA ASP A 63 -6.42 13.98 2.78
C ASP A 63 -7.27 13.57 4.00
N ASN A 64 -6.62 13.01 5.03
CA ASN A 64 -7.21 12.63 6.31
C ASN A 64 -6.18 12.86 7.42
N ASP A 65 -6.67 13.03 8.64
CA ASP A 65 -5.81 13.18 9.81
C ASP A 65 -4.86 11.99 9.93
N HIS A 66 -3.59 12.30 10.17
CA HIS A 66 -2.51 11.34 10.36
C HIS A 66 -2.16 10.47 9.15
N HIS A 67 -2.81 10.59 8.00
CA HIS A 67 -2.47 9.77 6.82
C HIS A 67 -1.32 10.40 6.01
N LEU A 68 -0.32 9.60 5.62
CA LEU A 68 0.67 9.98 4.62
C LEU A 68 0.14 9.87 3.19
N ARG A 69 -1.07 10.39 2.99
CA ARG A 69 -1.70 10.58 1.69
C ARG A 69 -2.22 12.01 1.61
N GLY A 70 -1.83 12.74 0.58
CA GLY A 70 -2.14 14.16 0.51
C GLY A 70 -1.45 14.87 -0.64
N SER A 71 -1.08 16.12 -0.40
CA SER A 71 -0.36 16.96 -1.36
C SER A 71 0.78 17.73 -0.71
N LEU A 72 1.79 18.04 -1.52
CA LEU A 72 3.02 18.67 -1.07
C LEU A 72 3.49 19.70 -2.11
N PRO A 73 4.01 20.88 -1.70
CA PRO A 73 4.69 21.78 -2.60
C PRO A 73 5.90 21.09 -3.25
N THR A 74 6.10 21.26 -4.56
CA THR A 74 7.21 20.63 -5.30
C THR A 74 8.58 20.89 -4.65
N ARG A 75 8.80 22.09 -4.10
CA ARG A 75 10.04 22.47 -3.40
C ARG A 75 10.32 21.67 -2.12
N SER A 76 9.29 21.05 -1.55
CA SER A 76 9.38 20.33 -0.28
C SER A 76 9.56 18.82 -0.46
N VAL A 77 9.51 18.32 -1.70
CA VAL A 77 9.58 16.87 -2.01
C VAL A 77 10.83 16.24 -1.42
N GLU A 78 12.00 16.83 -1.64
CA GLU A 78 13.26 16.29 -1.12
C GLU A 78 13.29 16.24 0.41
N GLY A 79 12.78 17.29 1.07
CA GLY A 79 12.67 17.35 2.52
C GLY A 79 11.71 16.29 3.07
N PHE A 80 10.59 16.07 2.39
CA PHE A 80 9.63 15.02 2.74
C PHE A 80 10.24 13.62 2.57
N VAL A 81 10.95 13.36 1.46
CA VAL A 81 11.62 12.06 1.23
C VAL A 81 12.64 11.79 2.33
N ARG A 82 13.48 12.78 2.67
CA ARG A 82 14.44 12.64 3.78
C ARG A 82 13.76 12.33 5.11
N TRP A 83 12.68 13.05 5.42
CA TRP A 83 11.90 12.78 6.63
C TRP A 83 11.28 11.38 6.61
N PHE A 84 10.64 10.98 5.51
CA PHE A 84 10.01 9.67 5.37
C PHE A 84 11.02 8.52 5.53
N SER A 85 12.19 8.64 4.91
CA SER A 85 13.28 7.67 5.03
C SER A 85 13.86 7.58 6.44
N SER A 86 13.76 8.64 7.26
CA SER A 86 14.25 8.59 8.64
C SER A 86 13.42 7.70 9.57
N GLY A 87 12.18 7.37 9.18
CA GLY A 87 11.24 6.65 10.05
C GLY A 87 10.71 7.48 11.24
N ALA A 88 11.16 8.73 11.40
CA ALA A 88 10.82 9.54 12.57
C ALA A 88 9.32 9.87 12.61
N TYR A 89 8.68 9.47 13.70
CA TYR A 89 7.29 9.80 14.03
C TYR A 89 6.27 9.35 12.97
N ARG A 90 6.51 8.20 12.34
CA ARG A 90 5.52 7.50 11.50
C ARG A 90 5.41 6.04 11.90
N GLU A 91 4.27 5.42 11.57
CA GLU A 91 4.15 3.97 11.58
C GLU A 91 5.26 3.38 10.71
N ASP A 92 5.90 2.32 11.20
CA ASP A 92 6.65 1.44 10.30
C ASP A 92 5.69 0.58 9.46
N GLY A 93 6.22 -0.07 8.43
CA GLY A 93 5.40 -0.89 7.56
C GLY A 93 4.71 -2.06 8.27
N GLU A 94 5.34 -2.66 9.28
CA GLU A 94 4.74 -3.78 10.02
C GLU A 94 3.61 -3.32 10.93
N GLU A 95 3.76 -2.20 11.64
CA GLU A 95 2.70 -1.58 12.43
C GLU A 95 1.48 -1.26 11.56
N CYS A 96 1.72 -0.67 10.38
CA CYS A 96 0.68 -0.40 9.38
C CYS A 96 -0.03 -1.70 8.96
N LEU A 97 0.74 -2.75 8.64
CA LEU A 97 0.20 -4.03 8.19
C LEU A 97 -0.55 -4.79 9.29
N ARG A 98 -0.09 -4.76 10.55
CA ARG A 98 -0.83 -5.36 11.68
C ARG A 98 -2.20 -4.71 11.82
N ARG A 99 -2.26 -3.37 11.78
CA ARG A 99 -3.52 -2.62 11.86
C ARG A 99 -4.47 -2.97 10.71
N VAL A 100 -3.99 -2.87 9.48
CA VAL A 100 -4.80 -3.12 8.28
C VAL A 100 -5.26 -4.59 8.23
N LEU A 101 -4.34 -5.52 8.47
CA LEU A 101 -4.65 -6.94 8.40
C LEU A 101 -5.60 -7.37 9.52
N ALA A 102 -5.51 -6.78 10.71
CA ALA A 102 -6.50 -7.02 11.77
C ALA A 102 -7.93 -6.65 11.33
N GLU A 103 -8.11 -5.53 10.63
CA GLU A 103 -9.41 -5.14 10.07
C GLU A 103 -9.91 -6.13 9.01
N VAL A 104 -9.03 -6.53 8.09
CA VAL A 104 -9.37 -7.49 7.03
C VAL A 104 -9.73 -8.86 7.62
N LEU A 105 -8.94 -9.37 8.56
CA LEU A 105 -9.18 -10.67 9.19
C LEU A 105 -10.46 -10.69 10.01
N ALA A 106 -10.77 -9.60 10.73
CA ALA A 106 -12.03 -9.47 11.46
C ALA A 106 -13.24 -9.61 10.53
N GLU A 107 -13.20 -9.00 9.35
CA GLU A 107 -14.28 -9.09 8.36
C GLU A 107 -14.41 -10.47 7.74
N LEU A 108 -13.30 -11.18 7.59
CA LEU A 108 -13.28 -12.56 7.10
C LEU A 108 -13.60 -13.59 8.19
N GLY A 109 -13.81 -13.15 9.44
CA GLY A 109 -14.01 -14.05 10.58
C GLY A 109 -12.79 -14.91 10.91
N VAL A 110 -11.58 -14.42 10.59
CA VAL A 110 -10.31 -15.12 10.83
C VAL A 110 -9.62 -14.53 12.07
N PRO A 111 -9.15 -15.34 13.02
CA PRO A 111 -8.34 -14.85 14.14
C PRO A 111 -6.99 -14.27 13.68
N GLY A 112 -6.66 -13.05 14.12
CA GLY A 112 -5.48 -12.30 13.67
C GLY A 112 -4.27 -12.29 14.61
N GLN A 113 -4.00 -13.38 15.32
CA GLN A 113 -2.89 -13.42 16.28
C GLN A 113 -1.56 -13.82 15.62
N ASN A 114 -0.44 -13.38 16.19
CA ASN A 114 0.93 -13.75 15.79
C ASN A 114 1.26 -13.46 14.31
N LEU A 115 0.94 -12.24 13.86
CA LEU A 115 1.32 -11.77 12.53
C LEU A 115 2.83 -11.51 12.46
N SER A 116 3.46 -12.07 11.44
CA SER A 116 4.89 -11.95 11.16
C SER A 116 5.10 -11.65 9.69
N PHE A 117 6.06 -10.77 9.41
CA PHE A 117 6.28 -10.21 8.09
C PHE A 117 7.77 -10.27 7.75
N ASP A 118 8.09 -10.63 6.52
CA ASP A 118 9.43 -10.47 5.97
C ASP A 118 9.43 -9.27 5.04
N ARG A 119 10.27 -8.27 5.34
CA ARG A 119 10.39 -7.10 4.48
C ARG A 119 11.06 -7.48 3.17
N LEU A 120 10.38 -7.18 2.06
CA LEU A 120 10.90 -7.42 0.72
C LEU A 120 11.79 -6.28 0.26
N ARG A 121 11.23 -5.06 0.25
CA ARG A 121 11.91 -3.85 -0.22
C ARG A 121 11.11 -2.60 0.08
N THR A 122 11.72 -1.46 -0.19
CA THR A 122 11.06 -0.16 -0.22
C THR A 122 11.28 0.50 -1.57
N GLU A 123 10.22 1.07 -2.13
CA GLU A 123 10.27 1.80 -3.39
C GLU A 123 9.81 3.23 -3.15
N VAL A 124 10.56 4.20 -3.67
CA VAL A 124 10.16 5.60 -3.70
C VAL A 124 10.13 6.04 -5.15
N GLU A 125 8.95 6.34 -5.66
CA GLU A 125 8.75 6.82 -7.02
C GLU A 125 8.39 8.29 -6.98
N CYS A 126 9.10 9.12 -7.74
CA CYS A 126 8.83 10.53 -7.82
C CYS A 126 8.66 10.95 -9.28
N SER A 127 7.56 11.62 -9.57
CA SER A 127 7.27 12.28 -10.83
C SER A 127 6.93 13.76 -10.59
N THR A 128 6.67 14.51 -11.66
CA THR A 128 6.24 15.91 -11.54
C THR A 128 4.87 16.08 -10.88
N LEU A 129 4.06 15.01 -10.81
CA LEU A 129 2.69 15.05 -10.30
C LEU A 129 2.49 14.21 -9.03
N GLU A 130 3.35 13.23 -8.79
CA GLU A 130 3.13 12.25 -7.74
C GLU A 130 4.44 11.76 -7.11
N LEU A 131 4.41 11.58 -5.79
CA LEU A 131 5.40 10.91 -4.96
C LEU A 131 4.73 9.71 -4.31
N ARG A 132 5.22 8.51 -4.58
CA ARG A 132 4.77 7.26 -3.96
C ARG A 132 5.89 6.67 -3.12
N GLY A 133 5.58 6.31 -1.89
CA GLY A 133 6.47 5.59 -1.00
C GLY A 133 5.84 4.26 -0.60
N PHE A 134 6.37 3.14 -1.10
CA PHE A 134 5.84 1.82 -0.79
C PHE A 134 6.84 1.01 0.04
N GLU A 135 6.34 0.38 1.09
CA GLU A 135 7.06 -0.66 1.82
C GLU A 135 6.38 -2.00 1.57
N PHE A 136 7.12 -2.96 1.00
CA PHE A 136 6.57 -4.25 0.59
C PHE A 136 7.02 -5.36 1.54
N TYR A 137 6.09 -6.24 1.88
CA TYR A 137 6.31 -7.33 2.83
C TYR A 137 5.70 -8.64 2.33
N ASP A 138 6.29 -9.77 2.70
CA ASP A 138 5.67 -11.09 2.65
C ASP A 138 5.01 -11.41 3.98
N LEU A 139 3.83 -12.02 3.94
CA LEU A 139 3.21 -12.63 5.13
C LEU A 139 3.84 -14.01 5.38
N VAL A 140 4.51 -14.20 6.51
CA VAL A 140 5.20 -15.45 6.86
C VAL A 140 4.59 -16.17 8.07
N SER A 141 3.49 -15.65 8.61
CA SER A 141 2.75 -16.32 9.69
C SER A 141 1.74 -17.35 9.18
N PRO A 142 1.24 -18.28 10.03
CA PRO A 142 0.23 -19.28 9.65
C PRO A 142 -1.08 -18.71 9.10
N VAL A 143 -1.36 -17.42 9.34
CA VAL A 143 -2.50 -16.71 8.75
C VAL A 143 -2.43 -16.68 7.22
N ARG A 144 -1.21 -16.75 6.64
CA ARG A 144 -0.99 -16.87 5.19
C ARG A 144 -1.82 -18.01 4.59
N ASP A 145 -1.71 -19.19 5.17
CA ASP A 145 -2.35 -20.39 4.62
C ASP A 145 -3.88 -20.30 4.73
N ARG A 146 -4.37 -19.60 5.75
CA ARG A 146 -5.81 -19.34 5.89
C ARG A 146 -6.33 -18.38 4.82
N LEU A 147 -5.57 -17.33 4.48
CA LEU A 147 -5.94 -16.41 3.40
C LEU A 147 -5.90 -17.10 2.03
N LEU A 148 -4.91 -17.98 1.81
CA LEU A 148 -4.85 -18.80 0.59
C LEU A 148 -6.06 -19.73 0.48
N ALA A 149 -6.43 -20.41 1.58
CA ALA A 149 -7.61 -21.27 1.61
C ALA A 149 -8.91 -20.49 1.33
N LEU A 150 -9.04 -19.26 1.85
CA LEU A 150 -10.18 -18.39 1.55
C LEU A 150 -10.21 -17.96 0.08
N ALA A 151 -9.06 -17.62 -0.50
CA ALA A 151 -8.95 -17.25 -1.91
C ALA A 151 -9.29 -18.41 -2.88
N ALA A 152 -9.18 -19.65 -2.40
CA ALA A 152 -9.53 -20.86 -3.14
C ALA A 152 -10.99 -21.30 -2.93
N ASP A 153 -11.70 -20.75 -1.94
CA ASP A 153 -13.10 -21.10 -1.67
C ASP A 153 -14.05 -20.32 -2.60
N PRO A 154 -14.78 -20.98 -3.52
CA PRO A 154 -15.67 -20.30 -4.46
C PRO A 154 -16.86 -19.60 -3.78
N ARG A 155 -17.12 -19.85 -2.50
CA ARG A 155 -18.16 -19.18 -1.71
C ARG A 155 -17.69 -17.86 -1.11
N VAL A 156 -16.37 -17.60 -1.09
CA VAL A 156 -15.78 -16.37 -0.57
C VAL A 156 -15.49 -15.44 -1.74
N HIS A 157 -16.37 -14.46 -1.95
CA HIS A 157 -16.26 -13.53 -3.09
C HIS A 157 -15.39 -12.30 -2.81
N THR A 158 -15.04 -12.07 -1.55
CA THR A 158 -14.28 -10.90 -1.10
C THR A 158 -12.76 -11.11 -1.12
N VAL A 159 -12.31 -12.33 -1.43
CA VAL A 159 -10.90 -12.71 -1.50
C VAL A 159 -10.70 -13.49 -2.80
N LEU A 160 -9.67 -13.17 -3.57
CA LEU A 160 -9.36 -13.88 -4.81
C LEU A 160 -7.87 -14.16 -4.94
N SER A 161 -7.53 -15.15 -5.76
CA SER A 161 -6.17 -15.51 -6.13
C SER A 161 -5.91 -15.14 -7.58
N ALA A 162 -4.97 -14.22 -7.82
CA ALA A 162 -4.64 -13.71 -9.15
C ALA A 162 -3.25 -14.15 -9.59
N SER A 163 -3.13 -14.70 -10.79
CA SER A 163 -1.84 -14.97 -11.43
C SER A 163 -1.10 -13.68 -11.80
N ALA A 164 0.21 -13.78 -12.01
CA ALA A 164 1.02 -12.66 -12.49
C ALA A 164 0.45 -12.01 -13.77
N GLN A 165 -0.09 -12.82 -14.69
CA GLN A 165 -0.67 -12.33 -15.94
C GLN A 165 -1.97 -11.53 -15.71
N GLU A 166 -2.82 -11.99 -14.79
CA GLU A 166 -4.05 -11.28 -14.42
C GLU A 166 -3.76 -9.97 -13.70
N VAL A 167 -2.78 -9.97 -12.79
CA VAL A 167 -2.30 -8.77 -12.11
C VAL A 167 -1.76 -7.76 -13.12
N ALA A 168 -0.92 -8.19 -14.07
CA ALA A 168 -0.37 -7.32 -15.11
C ALA A 168 -1.46 -6.74 -16.04
N ARG A 169 -2.51 -7.52 -16.33
CA ARG A 169 -3.68 -7.05 -17.09
C ARG A 169 -4.60 -6.13 -16.29
N GLY A 170 -4.47 -6.11 -14.96
CA GLY A 170 -5.36 -5.35 -14.08
C GLY A 170 -6.76 -5.98 -13.92
N ARG A 171 -6.92 -7.30 -14.14
CA ARG A 171 -8.23 -7.95 -14.08
C ARG A 171 -8.17 -9.47 -13.84
N VAL A 172 -9.09 -10.01 -13.04
CA VAL A 172 -9.42 -11.44 -12.90
C VAL A 172 -10.89 -11.64 -13.28
N GLY A 173 -11.16 -12.25 -14.43
CA GLY A 173 -12.54 -12.34 -14.94
C GLY A 173 -13.17 -10.95 -15.12
N THR A 174 -14.21 -10.62 -14.35
CA THR A 174 -14.85 -9.29 -14.30
C THR A 174 -14.29 -8.38 -13.20
N ALA A 175 -13.55 -8.93 -12.24
CA ALA A 175 -13.01 -8.20 -11.10
C ALA A 175 -11.80 -7.35 -11.50
N LEU A 176 -11.81 -6.07 -11.15
CA LEU A 176 -10.71 -5.14 -11.41
C LEU A 176 -9.58 -5.37 -10.41
N VAL A 177 -8.34 -5.35 -10.87
CA VAL A 177 -7.15 -5.41 -9.99
C VAL A 177 -6.53 -4.03 -9.91
N ALA A 178 -6.27 -3.57 -8.68
CA ALA A 178 -5.69 -2.27 -8.43
C ALA A 178 -4.29 -2.16 -9.06
N PRO A 179 -3.95 -1.04 -9.75
CA PRO A 179 -2.70 -0.93 -10.50
C PRO A 179 -1.44 -1.20 -9.66
N HIS A 180 -1.45 -0.84 -8.38
CA HIS A 180 -0.30 -1.03 -7.51
C HIS A 180 -0.01 -2.50 -7.18
N ALA A 181 -0.94 -3.42 -7.45
CA ALA A 181 -0.69 -4.86 -7.35
C ALA A 181 0.45 -5.31 -8.27
N ALA A 182 0.66 -4.63 -9.41
CA ALA A 182 1.72 -4.94 -10.35
C ALA A 182 3.12 -4.80 -9.74
N HIS A 183 3.31 -3.92 -8.73
CA HIS A 183 4.59 -3.83 -8.03
C HIS A 183 4.93 -5.15 -7.30
N LEU A 184 3.95 -5.98 -6.92
CA LEU A 184 4.23 -7.25 -6.22
C LEU A 184 4.85 -8.34 -7.11
N LEU A 185 4.76 -8.19 -8.43
CA LEU A 185 5.38 -9.11 -9.38
C LEU A 185 6.91 -8.98 -9.40
N GLY A 186 7.43 -7.84 -8.92
CA GLY A 186 8.84 -7.47 -9.07
C GLY A 186 9.20 -7.20 -10.53
N ASN A 187 10.37 -6.60 -10.77
CA ASN A 187 11.00 -6.76 -12.07
C ASN A 187 11.47 -8.22 -12.18
N PRO A 188 11.38 -8.88 -13.34
CA PRO A 188 12.15 -10.10 -13.55
C PRO A 188 13.60 -9.74 -13.25
N VAL A 189 14.22 -10.48 -12.32
CA VAL A 189 15.67 -10.51 -12.24
C VAL A 189 16.10 -10.99 -13.62
N SER A 190 16.66 -10.09 -14.42
CA SER A 190 17.33 -10.54 -15.64
C SER A 190 18.50 -11.41 -15.20
N PRO A 191 18.68 -12.61 -15.78
CA PRO A 191 19.87 -13.43 -15.53
C PRO A 191 21.15 -12.69 -15.93
#